data_AF-A0A1V5RB48-F1
#
_entry.id   AF-A0A1V5RB48-F1
#
_cell.length_a   1.000
_cell.length_b   1.000
_cell.length_c   1.000
_cell.angle_alpha   90.00
_cell.angle_beta   90.00
_cell.angle_gamma   90.00
#
_symmetry.space_group_name_H-M   'P 1'
#
loop_
_entity.id
_entity.type
_entity.pdbx_description
1 polymer ?
#
loop_
_entity_poly.entity_id
_entity_poly.type
_entity_poly.pdbx_seq_one_letter_code
_entity_poly.pdbx_strand_id
1 'polypeptide(L)' 'MNKIKVENCSYTAFSWFAAWLFTIGFLHLSFWKGVLAILLWPYYIGIFVSGLLR' A
#
# COMPACT_ATOMS: atom_id res chain seq x y z
N MET A 1 3.59 -3.85 -37.77
CA MET A 1 2.94 -4.60 -36.68
C MET A 1 3.29 -3.90 -35.37
N ASN A 2 2.42 -3.00 -34.87
CA ASN A 2 2.71 -2.22 -33.67
C ASN A 2 2.50 -3.09 -32.44
N LYS A 3 3.59 -3.47 -31.75
CA LYS A 3 3.53 -4.20 -30.48
C LYS A 3 3.03 -3.23 -29.41
N ILE A 4 1.77 -3.39 -28.98
CA ILE A 4 1.26 -2.70 -27.79
C ILE A 4 2.00 -3.32 -26.61
N LYS A 5 2.91 -2.55 -26.00
CA LYS A 5 3.60 -2.96 -24.78
C LYS A 5 2.61 -2.81 -23.63
N VAL A 6 2.06 -3.92 -23.15
CA VAL A 6 1.24 -3.94 -21.94
C VAL A 6 2.18 -3.80 -20.75
N GLU A 7 2.29 -2.58 -20.21
CA GLU A 7 3.07 -2.33 -19.00
C GLU A 7 2.25 -2.77 -17.78
N ASN A 8 2.72 -3.84 -17.14
CA ASN A 8 2.03 -4.45 -16.02
C ASN A 8 2.45 -3.75 -14.70
N CYS A 9 1.63 -2.81 -14.22
CA CYS A 9 1.81 -2.18 -12.91
C CYS A 9 1.47 -3.09 -11.72
N SER A 10 1.22 -4.39 -11.94
CA SER A 10 0.81 -5.32 -10.87
C SER A 10 1.88 -5.53 -9.80
N TYR A 11 3.17 -5.37 -10.12
CA TYR A 11 4.24 -5.53 -9.12
C TYR A 11 4.16 -4.48 -8.01
N THR A 12 3.87 -3.23 -8.35
CA THR A 12 3.73 -2.15 -7.38
C THR A 12 2.50 -2.34 -6.51
N ALA A 13 1.37 -2.74 -7.12
CA ALA A 13 0.13 -3.00 -6.38
C ALA A 13 0.25 -4.19 -5.43
N PHE A 14 0.90 -5.28 -5.87
CA PHE A 14 1.11 -6.47 -5.05
C PHE A 14 2.09 -6.20 -3.90
N SER A 15 3.21 -5.52 -4.18
CA SER A 15 4.20 -5.17 -3.15
C SER A 15 3.60 -4.26 -2.09
N TRP A 16 2.76 -3.30 -2.49
CA TRP A 16 1.98 -2.48 -1.58
C TRP A 16 1.09 -3.35 -0.70
N PHE A 17 0.20 -4.15 -1.30
CA PHE A 17 -0.73 -5.01 -0.57
C PHE A 17 -0.03 -5.99 0.39
N ALA A 18 1.07 -6.59 -0.03
CA ALA A 18 1.87 -7.49 0.80
C ALA A 18 2.48 -6.77 2.01
N ALA A 19 2.98 -5.54 1.84
CA ALA A 19 3.50 -4.73 2.95
C ALA A 19 2.42 -4.43 4.01
N TRP A 20 1.17 -4.15 3.58
CA TRP A 20 0.03 -3.95 4.49
C TRP A 20 -0.27 -5.17 5.34
N LEU A 21 -0.44 -6.33 4.69
CA LEU A 21 -0.73 -7.59 5.36
C LEU A 21 0.40 -7.97 6.33
N PHE A 22 1.65 -7.74 5.93
CA PHE A 22 2.80 -7.95 6.79
C PHE A 22 2.74 -7.10 8.06
N THR A 23 2.48 -5.79 7.97
CA THR A 23 2.44 -4.92 9.15
C THR A 23 1.25 -5.21 10.06
N ILE A 24 0.09 -5.59 9.51
CA ILE A 24 -1.07 -6.00 10.32
C ILE A 24 -0.73 -7.25 11.14
N GLY A 25 -0.07 -8.23 10.53
CA GLY A 25 0.42 -9.43 11.21
C GLY A 25 1.54 -9.13 12.21
N PHE A 26 2.48 -8.25 11.84
CA PHE A 26 3.61 -7.85 12.67
C PHE A 26 3.17 -7.10 13.95
N LEU A 27 2.19 -6.20 13.86
CA LEU A 27 1.63 -5.48 15.01
C LEU A 27 0.52 -6.26 15.75
N HIS A 28 0.16 -7.46 15.27
CA HIS A 28 -0.88 -8.30 15.84
C HIS A 28 -2.23 -7.55 16.03
N LEU A 29 -2.62 -6.77 15.01
CA LEU A 29 -3.89 -6.02 15.06
C LEU A 29 -5.06 -7.01 15.01
N SER A 30 -6.03 -6.83 15.91
CA SER A 30 -7.33 -7.49 15.81
C SER A 30 -7.94 -7.24 14.43
N PHE A 31 -8.67 -8.22 13.87
CA PHE A 31 -9.19 -8.20 12.49
C PHE A 31 -9.77 -6.83 12.07
N TRP A 32 -10.65 -6.25 12.89
CA TRP A 32 -11.27 -4.94 12.63
C TRP A 32 -10.28 -3.76 12.65
N LYS A 33 -9.26 -3.81 13.51
CA LYS A 33 -8.18 -2.81 13.51
C LYS A 33 -7.34 -2.93 12.23
N GLY A 34 -7.09 -4.16 11.75
CA GLY A 34 -6.38 -4.40 10.48
C GLY A 34 -7.13 -3.84 9.27
N VAL A 35 -8.45 -4.03 9.21
CA VAL A 35 -9.31 -3.46 8.15
C VAL A 35 -9.25 -1.93 8.15
N LEU A 36 -9.34 -1.31 9.33
CA LEU A 36 -9.20 0.15 9.45
C LEU A 36 -7.79 0.63 9.08
N ALA A 37 -6.75 -0.15 9.39
CA ALA A 37 -5.38 0.19 9.05
C ALA A 37 -5.14 0.24 7.54
N ILE A 38 -5.72 -0.67 6.75
CA ILE A 38 -5.62 -0.68 5.28
C ILE A 38 -6.20 0.62 4.67
N LEU A 39 -7.30 1.13 5.22
CA LEU A 39 -7.90 2.40 4.78
C LEU A 39 -7.13 3.63 5.26
N LEU A 40 -6.65 3.61 6.51
CA LEU A 40 -6.03 4.77 7.14
C LEU A 40 -4.61 5.03 6.66
N TRP A 41 -3.79 4.00 6.49
CA TRP A 41 -2.37 4.24 6.31
C TRP A 41 -1.94 4.79 4.92
N PRO A 42 -2.66 4.64 3.77
CA PRO A 42 -2.35 5.44 2.56
C PRO A 42 -2.53 6.94 2.81
N TYR A 43 -3.50 7.33 3.64
CA TYR A 43 -3.68 8.72 4.06
C TYR A 43 -2.48 9.22 4.89
N TYR A 44 -2.03 8.44 5.87
CA TYR A 44 -0.85 8.80 6.67
C TYR A 44 0.46 8.82 5.87
N ILE A 45 0.65 7.91 4.91
CA ILE A 45 1.79 7.97 3.99
C ILE A 45 1.72 9.22 3.12
N GLY A 46 0.54 9.60 2.63
CA GLY A 46 0.35 10.85 1.88
C GLY A 46 0.74 12.08 2.69
N ILE A 47 0.33 12.15 3.97
CA ILE A 47 0.74 13.23 4.88
C ILE A 47 2.25 13.23 5.08
N PHE A 48 2.85 12.07 5.38
CA PHE A 48 4.29 11.96 5.63
C PHE A 48 5.10 12.38 4.39
N VAL A 49 4.74 11.90 3.21
CA VAL A 49 5.39 12.25 1.95
C VAL A 49 5.18 13.73 1.62
N SER A 50 3.98 14.28 1.84
CA SER A 50 3.74 15.72 1.64
C SER A 50 4.57 16.59 2.60
N GLY A 51 4.85 16.10 3.81
CA GLY A 51 5.75 16.78 4.75
C GLY A 51 7.23 16.65 4.35
N LEU A 52 7.63 15.53 3.75
CA LEU A 52 8.98 15.29 3.27
C LEU A 52 9.33 16.09 2.00
N LEU A 53 8.34 16.36 1.15
CA LEU A 53 8.51 17.07 -0.13
C LEU A 53 8.41 18.61 -0.01
N ARG A 54 8.15 19.14 1.19
CA ARG A 54 8.13 20.59 1.49
C ARG A 54 9.46 21.02 2.06
#